data_AF-A0A7C4UDI7-F1
#
_entry.id   AF-A0A7C4UDI7-F1
#
_cell.length_a   1.000
_cell.length_b   1.000
_cell.length_c   1.000
_cell.angle_alpha   90.00
_cell.angle_beta   90.00
_cell.angle_gamma   90.00
#
_symmetry.space_group_name_H-M   'P 1'
#
loop_
_entity.id
_entity.type
_entity.pdbx_description
1 polymer ?
#
loop_
_entity_poly.entity_id
_entity_poly.type
_entity_poly.pdbx_seq_one_letter_code
_entity_poly.pdbx_strand_id
1 'polypeptide(L)'
;MGPAPRDLRYRERYRNSGGFKPAHLLLWGLIAGAVAIALGVVLHLAYMRGVYIILIAPLLAGALLAGIVYLAVRQSHCRNRWMAGLVGLIAGLLLYLSYYHSGLVEIAGLQNAHRVDVLPKYIQMRLQTDIVADVGRPVDPNANRQGEFWMNSLLFLLELALVCMTSVGLGIHRAVQPYSEVSGEWMLEHLAVFPPGAGRSLVDALESGRLHEWMQSPPERQRPAIPFSQIVLHFDPALIDIDPEAPVYLTVKETEVVQQGMFLKKRTPVVRTLVQHIQLLPDEIAALRALFFALKPKAAPSVQAVERPIAAPTGTVRVEPLPADDSGRVLSPSYRLLCRFHAAVVVGMTVYGIGALLAGPVLGLAGVRIGPAPPWGVAMALIASGLVCLTLLLKVLLYFQRQGNRVLYERARREFALRPDAIVDFDDPNMVFVDIAPRANWRKSNWMLETASDVGFLAIDSSRRMLLFEGDRERYWIPAGAILGCEVEQVEPPSNLTAQTDHYPHFVAVVRANHRDGPWEAPFSVRHDPNSRFRGRSHQSRAQELRERILKLVGASSQEAN
;
A
#
# COMPACT_ATOMS: atom_id res chain seq x y z
N MET A 1 10.78 45.39 11.87
CA MET A 1 9.41 45.31 11.33
C MET A 1 9.14 43.86 11.05
N GLY A 2 8.13 43.26 11.69
CA GLY A 2 7.77 41.87 11.41
C GLY A 2 7.23 41.73 9.97
N PRO A 3 7.33 40.54 9.35
CA PRO A 3 6.69 40.30 8.06
C PRO A 3 5.17 40.54 8.18
N ALA A 4 4.57 41.11 7.14
CA ALA A 4 3.12 41.29 7.09
C ALA A 4 2.43 39.91 7.18
N PRO A 5 1.30 39.79 7.92
CA PRO A 5 0.57 38.53 8.04
C PRO A 5 0.21 37.98 6.64
N ARG A 6 0.50 36.69 6.42
CA ARG A 6 0.28 36.00 5.14
C ARG A 6 -1.03 35.23 5.24
N ASP A 7 -2.16 35.86 4.90
CA ASP A 7 -3.46 35.18 4.92
C ASP A 7 -3.46 34.01 3.92
N LEU A 8 -3.56 32.78 4.44
CA LEU A 8 -3.51 31.53 3.66
C LEU A 8 -4.66 31.41 2.65
N ARG A 9 -5.72 32.21 2.82
CA ARG A 9 -6.87 32.22 1.89
C ARG A 9 -6.52 32.78 0.53
N TYR A 10 -5.51 33.65 0.43
CA TYR A 10 -5.06 34.26 -0.83
C TYR A 10 -3.91 33.51 -1.50
N ARG A 11 -3.41 32.44 -0.88
CA ARG A 11 -2.36 31.63 -1.50
C ARG A 11 -2.90 30.84 -2.68
N GLU A 12 -2.03 30.65 -3.66
CA GLU A 12 -2.31 29.74 -4.76
C GLU A 12 -2.62 28.35 -4.21
N ARG A 13 -3.72 27.77 -4.68
CA ARG A 13 -4.12 26.42 -4.33
C ARG A 13 -3.95 25.55 -5.55
N TYR A 14 -3.58 24.29 -5.34
CA TYR A 14 -3.54 23.32 -6.42
C TYR A 14 -4.89 23.32 -7.16
N ARG A 15 -4.86 23.73 -8.42
CA ARG A 15 -6.00 23.65 -9.32
C ARG A 15 -5.65 22.68 -10.41
N ASN A 16 -6.40 21.58 -10.43
CA ASN A 16 -6.30 20.60 -11.48
C ASN A 16 -6.61 21.26 -12.85
N SER A 17 -5.70 21.08 -13.82
CA SER A 17 -5.84 21.65 -15.17
C SER A 17 -7.04 21.11 -15.95
N GLY A 18 -7.57 19.95 -15.57
CA GLY A 18 -8.60 19.25 -16.32
C GLY A 18 -8.10 18.65 -17.64
N GLY A 19 -6.79 18.67 -17.91
CA GLY A 19 -6.24 18.03 -19.11
C GLY A 19 -6.22 16.51 -19.03
N PHE A 20 -6.08 15.88 -20.20
CA PHE A 20 -5.91 14.44 -20.40
C PHE A 20 -5.29 14.18 -21.78
N LYS A 21 -4.75 12.97 -22.01
CA LYS A 21 -4.22 12.55 -23.31
C LYS A 21 -5.31 11.78 -24.09
N PRO A 22 -5.96 12.36 -25.12
CA PRO A 22 -7.15 11.77 -25.74
C PRO A 22 -6.91 10.38 -26.34
N ALA A 23 -5.79 10.18 -27.04
CA ALA A 23 -5.46 8.89 -27.64
C ALA A 23 -5.28 7.77 -26.59
N HIS A 24 -4.65 8.10 -25.46
CA HIS A 24 -4.47 7.14 -24.37
C HIS A 24 -5.78 6.87 -23.63
N LEU A 25 -6.60 7.92 -23.43
CA LEU A 25 -7.93 7.76 -22.84
C LEU A 25 -8.82 6.87 -23.71
N LEU A 26 -8.78 7.05 -25.03
CA LEU A 26 -9.52 6.22 -25.98
C LEU A 26 -9.04 4.76 -25.91
N LEU A 27 -7.74 4.51 -26.01
CA LEU A 27 -7.18 3.15 -25.95
C LEU A 27 -7.55 2.44 -24.65
N TRP A 28 -7.28 3.07 -23.51
CA TRP A 28 -7.59 2.46 -22.21
C TRP A 28 -9.09 2.40 -21.92
N GLY A 29 -9.88 3.34 -22.46
CA GLY A 29 -11.34 3.29 -22.43
C GLY A 29 -11.90 2.11 -23.22
N LEU A 30 -11.34 1.79 -24.38
CA LEU A 30 -11.69 0.59 -25.15
C LEU A 30 -11.33 -0.69 -24.38
N ILE A 31 -10.16 -0.74 -23.73
CA ILE A 31 -9.77 -1.87 -22.87
C ILE A 31 -10.78 -2.03 -21.71
N ALA A 32 -11.14 -0.93 -21.03
CA ALA A 32 -12.13 -0.95 -19.97
C ALA A 32 -13.50 -1.43 -20.48
N GLY A 33 -13.92 -0.99 -21.68
CA GLY A 33 -15.14 -1.45 -22.34
C GLY A 33 -15.13 -2.94 -22.66
N ALA A 34 -14.02 -3.47 -23.19
CA ALA A 34 -13.87 -4.90 -23.46
C ALA A 34 -13.94 -5.74 -22.18
N VAL A 35 -13.27 -5.30 -21.10
CA VAL A 35 -13.34 -5.96 -19.78
C VAL A 35 -14.75 -5.88 -19.21
N ALA A 36 -15.44 -4.74 -19.34
CA ALA A 36 -16.82 -4.58 -18.92
C ALA A 36 -17.74 -5.60 -19.61
N ILE A 37 -17.62 -5.76 -20.94
CA ILE A 37 -18.38 -6.75 -21.71
C ILE A 37 -18.08 -8.18 -21.24
N ALA A 38 -16.80 -8.53 -21.07
CA ALA A 38 -16.41 -9.85 -20.60
C ALA A 38 -16.98 -10.15 -19.19
N LEU A 39 -16.95 -9.18 -18.28
CA LEU A 39 -17.54 -9.31 -16.95
C LEU A 39 -19.07 -9.43 -17.01
N GLY A 40 -19.75 -8.72 -17.91
CA GLY A 40 -21.19 -8.90 -18.13
C GLY A 40 -21.55 -10.31 -18.62
N VAL A 41 -20.75 -10.88 -19.54
CA VAL A 41 -20.89 -12.28 -19.95
C VAL A 41 -20.70 -13.23 -18.76
N VAL A 42 -19.71 -12.98 -17.90
CA VAL A 42 -19.47 -13.78 -16.69
C VAL A 42 -20.66 -13.69 -15.72
N LEU A 43 -21.24 -12.50 -15.53
CA LEU A 43 -22.46 -12.32 -14.72
C LEU A 43 -23.64 -13.09 -15.31
N HIS A 44 -23.80 -13.08 -16.64
CA HIS A 44 -24.84 -13.85 -17.32
C HIS A 44 -24.67 -15.35 -17.11
N LEU A 45 -23.45 -15.84 -17.26
CA LEU A 45 -23.13 -17.24 -16.96
C LEU A 45 -23.37 -17.60 -15.49
N ALA A 46 -23.14 -16.66 -14.57
CA ALA A 46 -23.48 -16.85 -13.16
C ALA A 46 -25.01 -16.92 -12.95
N TYR A 47 -25.78 -16.09 -13.67
CA TYR A 47 -27.24 -16.11 -13.65
C TYR A 47 -27.79 -17.44 -14.17
N MET A 48 -27.31 -17.90 -15.34
CA MET A 48 -27.71 -19.17 -15.93
C MET A 48 -27.40 -20.38 -15.06
N ARG A 49 -26.35 -20.29 -14.24
CA ARG A 49 -25.98 -21.33 -13.28
C ARG A 49 -26.69 -21.20 -11.92
N GLY A 50 -27.56 -20.20 -11.75
CA GLY A 50 -28.23 -19.93 -10.47
C GLY A 50 -27.29 -19.48 -9.35
N VAL A 51 -26.10 -18.97 -9.69
CA VAL A 51 -25.09 -18.47 -8.74
C VAL A 51 -25.06 -16.94 -8.70
N TYR A 52 -25.92 -16.27 -9.47
CA TYR A 52 -26.07 -14.82 -9.43
C TYR A 52 -26.75 -14.38 -8.14
N ILE A 53 -25.93 -13.96 -7.17
CA ILE A 53 -26.41 -13.38 -5.93
C ILE A 53 -26.66 -11.90 -6.16
N ILE A 54 -27.93 -11.51 -6.05
CA ILE A 54 -28.39 -10.14 -6.21
C ILE A 54 -27.53 -9.20 -5.34
N LEU A 55 -27.08 -8.10 -5.93
CA LEU A 55 -26.11 -7.11 -5.40
C LEU A 55 -24.66 -7.57 -5.25
N ILE A 56 -24.39 -8.79 -4.76
CA ILE A 56 -23.01 -9.24 -4.49
C ILE A 56 -22.24 -9.48 -5.78
N ALA A 57 -22.82 -10.23 -6.73
CA ALA A 57 -22.13 -10.55 -7.97
C ALA A 57 -21.83 -9.28 -8.80
N PRO A 58 -22.79 -8.35 -9.00
CA PRO A 58 -22.52 -7.07 -9.66
C PRO A 58 -21.50 -6.21 -8.89
N LEU A 59 -21.52 -6.19 -7.56
CA LEU A 59 -20.53 -5.43 -6.78
C LEU A 59 -19.10 -5.92 -7.04
N LEU A 60 -18.87 -7.23 -7.04
CA LEU A 60 -17.56 -7.81 -7.28
C LEU A 60 -17.09 -7.51 -8.72
N ALA A 61 -17.97 -7.66 -9.70
CA ALA A 61 -17.67 -7.32 -11.09
C ALA A 61 -17.40 -5.81 -11.24
N GLY A 62 -18.20 -4.96 -10.59
CA GLY A 62 -18.03 -3.51 -10.56
C GLY A 62 -16.74 -3.07 -9.89
N ALA A 63 -16.30 -3.74 -8.82
CA ALA A 63 -15.02 -3.45 -8.16
C ALA A 63 -13.82 -3.80 -9.05
N LEU A 64 -13.86 -4.94 -9.74
CA LEU A 64 -12.84 -5.32 -10.72
C LEU A 64 -12.78 -4.30 -11.87
N LEU A 65 -13.94 -3.94 -12.42
CA LEU A 65 -14.04 -2.95 -13.48
C LEU A 65 -13.53 -1.57 -13.02
N ALA A 66 -13.89 -1.14 -11.81
CA ALA A 66 -13.43 0.12 -11.24
C ALA A 66 -11.89 0.16 -11.18
N GLY A 67 -11.23 -0.95 -10.84
CA GLY A 67 -9.77 -1.06 -10.89
C GLY A 67 -9.19 -0.81 -12.29
N ILE A 68 -9.85 -1.32 -13.34
CA ILE A 68 -9.46 -1.04 -14.74
C ILE A 68 -9.72 0.41 -15.12
N VAL A 69 -10.84 1.00 -14.70
CA VAL A 69 -11.15 2.43 -14.91
C VAL A 69 -10.11 3.31 -14.21
N TYR A 70 -9.69 2.96 -12.99
CA TYR A 70 -8.62 3.65 -12.27
C TYR A 70 -7.31 3.65 -13.06
N LEU A 71 -6.93 2.50 -13.63
CA LEU A 71 -5.76 2.40 -14.50
C LEU A 71 -5.91 3.22 -15.78
N ALA A 72 -7.09 3.19 -16.41
CA ALA A 72 -7.37 3.98 -17.59
C ALA A 72 -7.17 5.48 -17.34
N VAL A 73 -7.78 6.01 -16.27
CA VAL A 73 -7.65 7.41 -15.85
C VAL A 73 -6.19 7.76 -15.53
N ARG A 74 -5.46 6.85 -14.87
CA ARG A 74 -4.04 7.03 -14.55
C ARG A 74 -3.18 7.13 -15.81
N GLN A 75 -3.30 6.17 -16.72
CA GLN A 75 -2.46 6.03 -17.91
C GLN A 75 -2.81 7.03 -19.01
N SER A 76 -4.04 7.53 -19.02
CA SER A 76 -4.42 8.66 -19.87
C SER A 76 -4.05 10.02 -19.29
N HIS A 77 -3.50 10.04 -18.07
CA HIS A 77 -3.24 11.26 -17.30
C HIS A 77 -4.51 12.12 -17.23
N CYS A 78 -5.68 11.48 -17.03
CA CYS A 78 -6.95 12.18 -17.02
C CYS A 78 -7.18 12.82 -15.67
N ARG A 79 -7.21 14.15 -15.67
CA ARG A 79 -7.35 14.96 -14.45
C ARG A 79 -8.71 15.65 -14.39
N ASN A 80 -9.49 15.60 -15.46
CA ASN A 80 -10.87 16.07 -15.46
C ASN A 80 -11.78 15.06 -14.75
N ARG A 81 -12.29 15.43 -13.57
CA ARG A 81 -13.22 14.61 -12.77
C ARG A 81 -14.46 14.18 -13.56
N TRP A 82 -15.00 15.04 -14.41
CA TRP A 82 -16.21 14.75 -15.18
C TRP A 82 -15.93 13.76 -16.29
N MET A 83 -14.80 13.90 -16.98
CA MET A 83 -14.38 12.94 -18.00
C MET A 83 -14.07 11.57 -17.39
N ALA A 84 -13.33 11.53 -16.28
CA ALA A 84 -13.05 10.29 -15.57
C ALA A 84 -14.34 9.61 -15.07
N GLY A 85 -15.28 10.40 -14.53
CA GLY A 85 -16.60 9.93 -14.15
C GLY A 85 -17.39 9.41 -15.35
N LEU A 86 -17.36 10.10 -16.49
CA LEU A 86 -18.04 9.67 -17.72
C LEU A 86 -17.49 8.33 -18.23
N VAL A 87 -16.16 8.15 -18.24
CA VAL A 87 -15.53 6.86 -18.60
C VAL A 87 -15.97 5.75 -17.65
N GLY A 88 -15.95 6.01 -16.34
CA GLY A 88 -16.44 5.05 -15.34
C GLY A 88 -17.93 4.72 -15.50
N LEU A 89 -18.76 5.72 -15.82
CA LEU A 89 -20.19 5.55 -16.07
C LEU A 89 -20.44 4.71 -17.33
N ILE A 90 -19.80 5.05 -18.45
CA ILE A 90 -19.93 4.29 -19.71
C ILE A 90 -19.49 2.83 -19.49
N ALA A 91 -18.35 2.60 -18.82
CA ALA A 91 -17.88 1.26 -18.52
C ALA A 91 -18.86 0.49 -17.63
N GLY A 92 -19.40 1.12 -16.57
CA GLY A 92 -20.38 0.50 -15.68
C GLY A 92 -21.70 0.15 -16.39
N LEU A 93 -22.19 1.06 -17.24
CA LEU A 93 -23.36 0.82 -18.10
C LEU A 93 -23.08 -0.34 -19.07
N LEU A 94 -21.92 -0.37 -19.72
CA LEU A 94 -21.54 -1.46 -20.64
C LEU A 94 -21.50 -2.81 -19.93
N LEU A 95 -20.93 -2.89 -18.73
CA LEU A 95 -20.90 -4.13 -17.94
C LEU A 95 -22.31 -4.63 -17.68
N TYR A 96 -23.17 -3.75 -17.20
CA TYR A 96 -24.50 -4.18 -16.77
C TYR A 96 -25.45 -4.44 -17.94
N LEU A 97 -25.36 -3.67 -19.03
CA LEU A 97 -26.12 -3.91 -20.24
C LEU A 97 -25.64 -5.15 -21.00
N SER A 98 -24.33 -5.44 -20.98
CA SER A 98 -23.79 -6.66 -21.61
C SER A 98 -24.22 -7.94 -20.89
N TYR A 99 -24.47 -7.88 -19.57
CA TYR A 99 -25.14 -8.96 -18.84
C TYR A 99 -26.51 -9.30 -19.46
N TYR A 100 -27.41 -8.31 -19.62
CA TYR A 100 -28.71 -8.53 -20.26
C TYR A 100 -28.60 -8.88 -21.74
N HIS A 101 -27.66 -8.25 -22.47
CA HIS A 101 -27.46 -8.52 -23.88
C HIS A 101 -27.00 -9.96 -24.12
N SER A 102 -26.15 -10.51 -23.24
CA SER A 102 -25.72 -11.91 -23.32
C SER A 102 -26.92 -12.87 -23.20
N GLY A 103 -27.86 -12.60 -22.29
CA GLY A 103 -29.11 -13.37 -22.19
C GLY A 103 -30.03 -13.22 -23.39
N LEU A 104 -30.11 -12.02 -23.99
CA LEU A 104 -30.82 -11.81 -25.24
C LEU A 104 -30.21 -12.64 -26.37
N VAL A 105 -28.89 -12.65 -26.51
CA VAL A 105 -28.16 -13.41 -27.54
C VAL A 105 -28.36 -14.92 -27.36
N GLU A 106 -28.37 -15.41 -26.12
CA GLU A 106 -28.64 -16.82 -25.85
C GLU A 106 -30.02 -17.26 -26.35
N ILE A 107 -31.06 -16.43 -26.14
CA ILE A 107 -32.44 -16.74 -26.53
C ILE A 107 -32.67 -16.50 -28.03
N ALA A 108 -32.14 -15.41 -28.58
CA ALA A 108 -32.35 -15.02 -29.97
C ALA A 108 -31.37 -15.68 -30.95
N GLY A 109 -30.27 -16.25 -30.46
CA GLY A 109 -29.16 -16.81 -31.25
C GLY A 109 -28.13 -15.77 -31.68
N LEU A 110 -26.90 -16.23 -31.95
CA LEU A 110 -25.76 -15.39 -32.32
C LEU A 110 -26.00 -14.55 -33.59
N GLN A 111 -26.79 -15.05 -34.56
CA GLN A 111 -27.16 -14.29 -35.77
C GLN A 111 -27.90 -12.98 -35.44
N ASN A 112 -28.54 -12.89 -34.26
CA ASN A 112 -29.28 -11.73 -33.80
C ASN A 112 -28.49 -10.87 -32.80
N ALA A 113 -27.19 -11.11 -32.59
CA ALA A 113 -26.40 -10.34 -31.62
C ALA A 113 -26.30 -8.83 -31.94
N HIS A 114 -26.50 -8.44 -33.20
CA HIS A 114 -26.54 -7.02 -33.60
C HIS A 114 -27.85 -6.31 -33.20
N ARG A 115 -28.90 -7.04 -32.77
CA ARG A 115 -30.24 -6.52 -32.46
C ARG A 115 -30.32 -5.85 -31.08
N VAL A 116 -29.45 -4.87 -30.85
CA VAL A 116 -29.43 -4.08 -29.60
C VAL A 116 -30.72 -3.26 -29.43
N ASP A 117 -31.45 -2.98 -30.52
CA ASP A 117 -32.77 -2.33 -30.53
C ASP A 117 -33.83 -3.09 -29.70
N VAL A 118 -33.68 -4.41 -29.56
CA VAL A 118 -34.62 -5.26 -28.80
C VAL A 118 -34.28 -5.29 -27.30
N LEU A 119 -33.08 -4.85 -26.90
CA LEU A 119 -32.60 -4.94 -25.52
C LEU A 119 -33.52 -4.29 -24.48
N PRO A 120 -34.11 -3.09 -24.69
CA PRO A 120 -35.02 -2.50 -23.71
C PRO A 120 -36.26 -3.35 -23.46
N LYS A 121 -36.83 -3.95 -24.52
CA LYS A 121 -37.98 -4.86 -24.41
C LYS A 121 -37.60 -6.15 -23.70
N TYR A 122 -36.40 -6.66 -23.95
CA TYR A 122 -35.87 -7.82 -23.24
C TYR A 122 -35.67 -7.56 -21.75
N ILE A 123 -35.09 -6.41 -21.38
CA ILE A 123 -34.96 -6.00 -19.98
C ILE A 123 -36.35 -5.88 -19.34
N GLN A 124 -37.31 -5.22 -20.00
CA GLN A 124 -38.68 -5.11 -19.49
C GLN A 124 -39.31 -6.49 -19.26
N MET A 125 -39.17 -7.41 -20.21
CA MET A 125 -39.62 -8.80 -20.07
C MET A 125 -38.96 -9.45 -18.85
N ARG A 126 -37.63 -9.36 -18.72
CA ARG A 126 -36.89 -9.90 -17.57
C ARG A 126 -37.39 -9.32 -16.25
N LEU A 127 -37.67 -8.02 -16.17
CA LEU A 127 -38.24 -7.41 -14.97
C LEU A 127 -39.63 -7.94 -14.63
N GLN A 128 -40.42 -8.36 -15.62
CA GLN A 128 -41.76 -8.94 -15.42
C GLN A 128 -41.71 -10.45 -15.10
N THR A 129 -40.72 -11.16 -15.62
CA THR A 129 -40.69 -12.63 -15.57
C THR A 129 -39.66 -13.20 -14.61
N ASP A 130 -38.62 -12.44 -14.25
CA ASP A 130 -37.62 -12.90 -13.30
C ASP A 130 -38.27 -13.09 -11.93
N ILE A 131 -38.15 -14.30 -11.40
CA ILE A 131 -38.60 -14.62 -10.06
C ILE A 131 -37.38 -14.49 -9.16
N VAL A 132 -37.42 -13.54 -8.23
CA VAL A 132 -36.45 -13.49 -7.14
C VAL A 132 -36.74 -14.68 -6.24
N ALA A 133 -36.02 -15.76 -6.48
CA ALA A 133 -35.94 -16.83 -5.53
C ALA A 133 -35.05 -16.34 -4.38
N ASP A 134 -35.51 -16.49 -3.14
CA ASP A 134 -34.60 -16.52 -1.99
C ASP A 134 -33.50 -17.47 -2.39
N VAL A 135 -32.28 -16.96 -2.59
CA VAL A 135 -31.18 -17.73 -3.18
C VAL A 135 -31.23 -19.02 -2.47
N GLY A 136 -31.60 -20.06 -3.22
CA GLY A 136 -31.90 -21.47 -2.99
C GLY A 136 -33.16 -22.01 -2.31
N ARG A 137 -34.24 -21.31 -1.92
CA ARG A 137 -35.46 -22.03 -1.46
C ARG A 137 -35.87 -22.98 -2.56
N PRO A 138 -36.19 -24.27 -2.28
CA PRO A 138 -36.66 -25.14 -3.34
C PRO A 138 -37.84 -24.42 -3.98
N VAL A 139 -37.68 -24.08 -5.25
CA VAL A 139 -38.72 -23.37 -6.00
C VAL A 139 -39.88 -24.35 -6.06
N ASP A 140 -40.95 -24.07 -5.31
CA ASP A 140 -42.15 -24.88 -5.36
C ASP A 140 -42.67 -24.82 -6.81
N PRO A 141 -42.63 -25.93 -7.57
CA PRO A 141 -43.02 -25.93 -8.98
C PRO A 141 -44.51 -25.62 -9.15
N ASN A 142 -45.30 -25.72 -8.08
CA ASN A 142 -46.72 -25.39 -8.07
C ASN A 142 -47.00 -23.97 -7.56
N ALA A 143 -46.02 -23.28 -6.98
CA ALA A 143 -46.18 -21.90 -6.59
C ALA A 143 -46.20 -21.05 -7.86
N ASN A 144 -47.40 -20.57 -8.22
CA ASN A 144 -47.63 -19.62 -9.31
C ASN A 144 -47.05 -18.25 -8.96
N ARG A 145 -45.73 -18.18 -8.76
CA ARG A 145 -44.99 -16.95 -8.49
C ARG A 145 -44.80 -16.25 -9.82
N GLN A 146 -45.44 -15.10 -9.94
CA GLN A 146 -45.17 -14.17 -11.03
C GLN A 146 -44.04 -13.25 -10.59
N GLY A 147 -43.22 -12.80 -11.55
CA GLY A 147 -42.20 -11.80 -11.25
C GLY A 147 -42.85 -10.52 -10.73
N GLU A 148 -42.35 -10.02 -9.60
CA GLU A 148 -42.83 -8.75 -9.05
C GLU A 148 -42.11 -7.60 -9.77
N PHE A 149 -42.75 -7.07 -10.82
CA PHE A 149 -42.17 -6.03 -11.68
C PHE A 149 -41.56 -4.86 -10.90
N TRP A 150 -42.24 -4.37 -9.86
CA TRP A 150 -41.73 -3.27 -9.03
C TRP A 150 -40.44 -3.66 -8.29
N MET A 151 -40.40 -4.85 -7.68
CA MET A 151 -39.26 -5.31 -6.87
C MET A 151 -38.05 -5.54 -7.76
N ASN A 152 -38.26 -6.20 -8.91
CA ASN A 152 -37.22 -6.42 -9.90
C ASN A 152 -36.69 -5.10 -10.47
N SER A 153 -37.58 -4.12 -10.70
CA SER A 153 -37.17 -2.79 -11.15
C SER A 153 -36.29 -2.08 -10.12
N LEU A 154 -36.64 -2.16 -8.83
CA LEU A 154 -35.82 -1.59 -7.76
C LEU A 154 -34.44 -2.28 -7.68
N LEU A 155 -34.41 -3.62 -7.71
CA LEU A 155 -33.16 -4.38 -7.66
C LEU A 155 -32.27 -4.11 -8.88
N PHE A 156 -32.86 -4.05 -10.07
CA PHE A 156 -32.17 -3.64 -11.29
C PHE A 156 -31.51 -2.27 -11.15
N LEU A 157 -32.26 -1.28 -10.65
CA LEU A 157 -31.74 0.08 -10.44
C LEU A 157 -30.62 0.10 -9.40
N LEU A 158 -30.75 -0.68 -8.32
CA LEU A 158 -29.76 -0.75 -7.25
C LEU A 158 -28.46 -1.40 -7.73
N GLU A 159 -28.53 -2.51 -8.47
CA GLU A 159 -27.37 -3.18 -9.06
C GLU A 159 -26.65 -2.29 -10.09
N LEU A 160 -27.43 -1.68 -10.99
CA LEU A 160 -26.90 -0.73 -11.97
C LEU A 160 -26.21 0.46 -11.29
N ALA A 161 -26.86 1.06 -10.29
CA ALA A 161 -26.30 2.16 -9.53
C ALA A 161 -25.02 1.73 -8.81
N LEU A 162 -24.99 0.54 -8.21
CA LEU A 162 -23.81 0.03 -7.50
C LEU A 162 -22.59 -0.12 -8.41
N VAL A 163 -22.77 -0.74 -9.58
CA VAL A 163 -21.69 -0.91 -10.58
C VAL A 163 -21.21 0.45 -11.09
N CYS A 164 -22.14 1.33 -11.46
CA CYS A 164 -21.84 2.65 -11.98
C CYS A 164 -21.14 3.53 -10.93
N MET A 165 -21.68 3.64 -9.72
CA MET A 165 -21.12 4.46 -8.65
C MET A 165 -19.73 4.00 -8.24
N THR A 166 -19.48 2.69 -8.18
CA THR A 166 -18.15 2.16 -7.85
C THR A 166 -17.12 2.54 -8.91
N SER A 167 -17.47 2.38 -10.19
CA SER A 167 -16.59 2.71 -11.33
C SER A 167 -16.36 4.22 -11.47
N VAL A 168 -17.43 5.02 -11.35
CA VAL A 168 -17.39 6.49 -11.37
C VAL A 168 -16.56 7.02 -10.20
N GLY A 169 -16.83 6.53 -8.99
CA GLY A 169 -16.19 6.99 -7.76
C GLY A 169 -14.68 6.78 -7.80
N LEU A 170 -14.22 5.60 -8.22
CA LEU A 170 -12.79 5.30 -8.28
C LEU A 170 -12.08 6.06 -9.43
N GLY A 171 -12.77 6.27 -10.57
CA GLY A 171 -12.27 7.12 -11.65
C GLY A 171 -12.12 8.59 -11.22
N ILE A 172 -13.13 9.17 -10.56
CA ILE A 172 -13.09 10.52 -10.01
C ILE A 172 -12.00 10.64 -8.95
N HIS A 173 -11.93 9.68 -8.02
CA HIS A 173 -10.92 9.67 -6.96
C HIS A 173 -9.51 9.74 -7.56
N ARG A 174 -9.24 8.96 -8.61
CA ARG A 174 -7.96 9.02 -9.32
C ARG A 174 -7.71 10.38 -9.95
N ALA A 175 -8.70 10.94 -10.63
CA ALA A 175 -8.58 12.20 -11.38
C ALA A 175 -8.35 13.43 -10.48
N VAL A 176 -8.79 13.36 -9.21
CA VAL A 176 -8.63 14.46 -8.23
C VAL A 176 -7.23 14.51 -7.61
N GLN A 177 -6.44 13.44 -7.73
CA GLN A 177 -5.07 13.41 -7.19
C GLN A 177 -4.21 14.54 -7.79
N PRO A 178 -3.31 15.17 -7.02
CA PRO A 178 -2.44 16.20 -7.56
C PRO A 178 -1.50 15.66 -8.65
N TYR A 179 -1.33 16.45 -9.70
CA TYR A 179 -0.55 16.13 -10.90
C TYR A 179 0.31 17.32 -11.30
N SER A 180 1.57 17.06 -11.62
CA SER A 180 2.53 18.05 -12.10
C SER A 180 2.51 18.14 -13.62
N GLU A 181 2.07 19.28 -14.15
CA GLU A 181 2.07 19.54 -15.58
C GLU A 181 3.48 19.60 -16.17
N VAL A 182 4.47 19.96 -15.34
CA VAL A 182 5.86 20.17 -15.78
C VAL A 182 6.55 18.83 -16.06
N SER A 183 6.50 17.88 -15.13
CA SER A 183 7.10 16.55 -15.34
C SER A 183 6.18 15.59 -16.12
N GLY A 184 4.88 15.89 -16.16
CA GLY A 184 3.91 14.96 -16.68
C GLY A 184 3.65 13.76 -15.76
N GLU A 185 3.95 13.88 -14.46
CA GLU A 185 3.75 12.84 -13.47
C GLU A 185 2.72 13.22 -12.40
N TRP A 186 2.16 12.20 -11.75
CA TRP A 186 1.33 12.41 -10.57
C TRP A 186 2.22 12.72 -9.37
N MET A 187 1.85 13.74 -8.60
CA MET A 187 2.64 14.14 -7.43
C MET A 187 2.65 13.02 -6.38
N LEU A 188 3.77 12.93 -5.66
CA LEU A 188 3.87 12.04 -4.52
C LEU A 188 3.22 12.68 -3.30
N GLU A 189 2.58 11.85 -2.49
CA GLU A 189 2.07 12.22 -1.19
C GLU A 189 3.09 11.81 -0.12
N HIS A 190 3.44 12.72 0.80
CA HIS A 190 4.17 12.38 2.01
C HIS A 190 3.38 12.80 3.24
N LEU A 191 3.11 11.82 4.08
CA LEU A 191 2.23 11.91 5.23
C LEU A 191 3.05 11.97 6.51
N ALA A 192 2.73 12.92 7.39
CA ALA A 192 3.22 12.90 8.76
C ALA A 192 2.07 13.10 9.75
N VAL A 193 2.08 12.30 10.82
CA VAL A 193 1.07 12.32 11.87
C VAL A 193 1.67 12.89 13.15
N PHE A 194 0.91 13.78 13.79
CA PHE A 194 1.33 14.58 14.92
C PHE A 194 0.29 14.54 16.05
N PRO A 195 0.70 14.92 17.28
CA PRO A 195 -0.24 15.11 18.37
C PRO A 195 -1.37 16.07 17.97
N PRO A 196 -2.56 15.94 18.57
CA PRO A 196 -3.68 16.83 18.30
C PRO A 196 -3.29 18.29 18.61
N GLY A 197 -3.73 19.21 17.76
CA GLY A 197 -3.41 20.64 17.83
C GLY A 197 -2.14 21.05 17.07
N ALA A 198 -1.25 20.11 16.73
CA ALA A 198 -0.05 20.41 15.95
C ALA A 198 -0.39 20.97 14.57
N GLY A 199 -1.44 20.45 13.93
CA GLY A 199 -1.94 20.94 12.65
C GLY A 199 -2.40 22.40 12.73
N ARG A 200 -3.17 22.76 13.76
CA ARG A 200 -3.60 24.15 13.99
C ARG A 200 -2.41 25.06 14.25
N SER A 201 -1.49 24.63 15.12
CA SER A 201 -0.27 25.38 15.42
C SER A 201 0.59 25.63 14.17
N LEU A 202 0.71 24.65 13.26
CA LEU A 202 1.40 24.83 11.98
C LEU A 202 0.69 25.87 11.10
N VAL A 203 -0.64 25.81 11.03
CA VAL A 203 -1.44 26.76 10.24
C VAL A 203 -1.27 28.19 10.78
N ASP A 204 -1.35 28.37 12.11
CA ASP A 204 -1.12 29.67 12.76
C ASP A 204 0.31 30.20 12.52
N ALA A 205 1.30 29.30 12.51
CA ALA A 205 2.69 29.64 12.21
C ALA A 205 2.89 30.09 10.76
N LEU A 206 2.20 29.46 9.80
CA LEU A 206 2.21 29.87 8.39
C LEU A 206 1.50 31.21 8.16
N GLU A 207 0.37 31.45 8.82
CA GLU A 207 -0.37 32.73 8.74
C GLU A 207 0.42 33.89 9.32
N SER A 208 1.06 33.67 10.47
CA SER A 208 1.84 34.69 11.16
C SER A 208 3.27 34.87 10.63
N GLY A 209 3.70 34.06 9.65
CA GLY A 209 5.07 34.10 9.13
C GLY A 209 6.13 33.63 10.14
N ARG A 210 5.72 32.88 11.18
CA ARG A 210 6.56 32.38 12.28
C ARG A 210 6.85 30.87 12.17
N LEU A 211 6.82 30.34 10.95
CA LEU A 211 7.13 28.93 10.70
C LEU A 211 8.52 28.53 11.22
N HIS A 212 9.51 29.43 11.15
CA HIS A 212 10.84 29.20 11.69
C HIS A 212 10.83 28.99 13.20
N GLU A 213 10.03 29.76 13.95
CA GLU A 213 9.86 29.58 15.41
C GLU A 213 9.20 28.24 15.72
N TRP A 214 8.16 27.88 14.97
CA TRP A 214 7.50 26.58 15.10
C TRP A 214 8.49 25.42 14.85
N MET A 215 9.39 25.57 13.89
CA MET A 215 10.44 24.58 13.57
C MET A 215 11.57 24.51 14.60
N GLN A 216 11.73 25.49 15.51
CA GLN A 216 12.71 25.40 16.61
C GLN A 216 12.25 24.43 17.71
N SER A 217 10.96 24.12 17.77
CA SER A 217 10.38 23.15 18.69
C SER A 217 9.34 22.30 17.96
N PRO A 218 9.75 21.54 16.93
CA PRO A 218 8.81 20.81 16.10
C PRO A 218 8.12 19.76 16.96
N PRO A 219 6.78 19.59 16.83
CA PRO A 219 6.07 18.56 17.57
C PRO A 219 6.64 17.18 17.22
N GLU A 220 6.83 16.35 18.25
CA GLU A 220 7.31 14.99 18.05
C GLU A 220 6.30 14.21 17.20
N ARG A 221 6.78 13.58 16.13
CA ARG A 221 5.94 12.73 15.27
C ARG A 221 5.34 11.61 16.10
N GLN A 222 4.04 11.37 15.97
CA GLN A 222 3.35 10.33 16.72
C GLN A 222 2.81 9.23 15.79
N ARG A 223 2.55 8.06 16.38
CA ARG A 223 1.73 7.03 15.74
C ARG A 223 0.30 7.56 15.59
N PRO A 224 -0.49 7.07 14.61
CA PRO A 224 -1.89 7.44 14.48
C PRO A 224 -2.66 6.98 15.72
N ALA A 225 -2.86 7.88 16.68
CA ALA A 225 -3.70 7.70 17.85
C ALA A 225 -4.79 8.75 17.80
N ILE A 226 -6.06 8.36 17.93
CA ILE A 226 -7.16 9.32 17.90
C ILE A 226 -7.22 10.02 19.26
N PRO A 227 -7.23 11.37 19.33
CA PRO A 227 -7.16 12.35 18.23
C PRO A 227 -5.73 12.64 17.73
N PHE A 228 -5.57 12.99 16.45
CA PHE A 228 -4.29 13.33 15.81
C PHE A 228 -4.41 14.45 14.78
N SER A 229 -3.30 15.13 14.50
CA SER A 229 -3.15 16.01 13.34
C SER A 229 -2.43 15.28 12.20
N GLN A 230 -2.89 15.49 10.98
CA GLN A 230 -2.33 14.93 9.76
C GLN A 230 -1.80 16.06 8.87
N ILE A 231 -0.51 16.03 8.57
CA ILE A 231 0.14 16.98 7.68
C ILE A 231 0.58 16.22 6.43
N VAL A 232 0.07 16.63 5.27
CA VAL A 232 0.28 15.97 3.99
C VAL A 232 0.94 16.93 3.03
N LEU A 233 2.07 16.53 2.45
CA LEU A 233 2.73 17.25 1.39
C LEU A 233 2.55 16.53 0.06
N HIS A 234 2.18 17.28 -0.97
CA HIS A 234 2.15 16.82 -2.35
C HIS A 234 3.26 17.54 -3.12
N PHE A 235 4.17 16.79 -3.73
CA PHE A 235 5.29 17.34 -4.49
C PHE A 235 5.65 16.45 -5.67
N ASP A 236 6.27 17.06 -6.66
CA ASP A 236 6.83 16.37 -7.80
C ASP A 236 8.26 15.91 -7.49
N PRO A 237 8.53 14.59 -7.43
CA PRO A 237 9.86 14.09 -7.07
C PRO A 237 10.92 14.38 -8.12
N ALA A 238 10.55 14.51 -9.40
CA ALA A 238 11.50 14.81 -10.46
C ALA A 238 11.84 16.31 -10.46
N LEU A 239 10.84 17.16 -10.25
CA LEU A 239 11.04 18.61 -10.29
C LEU A 239 11.73 19.14 -9.04
N ILE A 240 11.44 18.60 -7.84
CA ILE A 240 12.05 19.08 -6.59
C ILE A 240 13.56 18.87 -6.51
N ASP A 241 14.09 17.91 -7.28
CA ASP A 241 15.52 17.65 -7.37
C ASP A 241 16.23 18.64 -8.33
N ILE A 242 15.49 19.22 -9.28
CA ILE A 242 16.01 20.11 -10.34
C ILE A 242 15.79 21.58 -9.98
N ASP A 243 14.62 21.89 -9.40
CA ASP A 243 14.16 23.23 -9.09
C ASP A 243 13.78 23.31 -7.59
N PRO A 244 14.57 24.01 -6.76
CA PRO A 244 14.23 24.23 -5.36
C PRO A 244 12.93 25.01 -5.15
N GLU A 245 12.47 25.74 -6.16
CA GLU A 245 11.20 26.50 -6.19
C GLU A 245 10.03 25.68 -6.74
N ALA A 246 10.25 24.38 -7.03
CA ALA A 246 9.19 23.48 -7.46
C ALA A 246 7.97 23.55 -6.53
N PRO A 247 6.75 23.62 -7.08
CA PRO A 247 5.55 23.77 -6.28
C PRO A 247 5.37 22.56 -5.34
N VAL A 248 5.28 22.83 -4.04
CA VAL A 248 4.89 21.86 -3.02
C VAL A 248 3.56 22.31 -2.43
N TYR A 249 2.58 21.42 -2.41
CA TYR A 249 1.26 21.70 -1.87
C TYR A 249 1.07 21.05 -0.50
N LEU A 250 0.55 21.83 0.45
CA LEU A 250 0.28 21.42 1.82
C LEU A 250 -1.22 21.21 2.05
N THR A 251 -1.56 20.06 2.65
CA THR A 251 -2.88 19.79 3.23
C THR A 251 -2.72 19.46 4.71
N VAL A 252 -3.48 20.13 5.57
CA VAL A 252 -3.49 19.90 7.02
C VAL A 252 -4.89 19.49 7.44
N LYS A 253 -4.99 18.35 8.12
CA LYS A 253 -6.24 17.83 8.70
C LYS A 253 -6.06 17.61 10.20
N GLU A 254 -7.15 17.75 10.94
CA GLU A 254 -7.21 17.57 12.38
C GLU A 254 -8.32 16.56 12.67
N THR A 255 -8.05 15.53 13.46
CA THR A 255 -9.07 14.57 13.90
C THR A 255 -9.51 14.90 15.30
N GLU A 256 -10.79 15.21 15.48
CA GLU A 256 -11.39 15.51 16.78
C GLU A 256 -12.33 14.38 17.20
N VAL A 257 -12.40 14.07 18.48
CA VAL A 257 -13.37 13.10 19.00
C VAL A 257 -14.63 13.83 19.43
N VAL A 258 -15.68 13.73 18.62
CA VAL A 258 -16.98 14.32 18.94
C VAL A 258 -17.85 13.26 19.60
N GLN A 259 -18.47 13.59 20.75
CA GLN A 259 -19.53 12.75 21.32
C GLN A 259 -20.80 12.96 20.51
N GLN A 260 -21.20 11.95 19.74
CA GLN A 260 -22.47 11.94 19.01
C GLN A 260 -23.48 11.05 19.71
N GLY A 261 -24.72 11.56 19.85
CA GLY A 261 -25.87 10.82 20.35
C GLY A 261 -26.34 11.28 21.74
N MET A 262 -27.64 11.53 21.87
CA MET A 262 -28.29 11.92 23.14
C MET A 262 -28.42 10.72 24.10
N PHE A 263 -28.51 9.49 23.58
CA PHE A 263 -28.79 8.28 24.35
C PHE A 263 -27.65 7.25 24.37
N LEU A 264 -26.75 7.27 23.39
CA LEU A 264 -25.56 6.42 23.33
C LEU A 264 -24.36 7.32 23.07
N LYS A 265 -23.52 7.55 24.09
CA LYS A 265 -22.30 8.35 23.98
C LYS A 265 -21.28 7.64 23.09
N LYS A 266 -21.49 7.62 21.78
CA LYS A 266 -20.52 7.08 20.82
C LYS A 266 -19.50 8.18 20.52
N ARG A 267 -18.22 7.88 20.80
CA ARG A 267 -17.09 8.73 20.42
C ARG A 267 -16.79 8.46 18.95
N THR A 268 -17.20 9.37 18.07
CA THR A 268 -16.93 9.26 16.63
C THR A 268 -15.80 10.24 16.27
N PRO A 269 -14.71 9.79 15.65
CA PRO A 269 -13.69 10.68 15.13
C PRO A 269 -14.27 11.49 13.97
N VAL A 270 -14.11 12.81 14.00
CA VAL A 270 -14.47 13.73 12.92
C VAL A 270 -13.18 14.35 12.40
N VAL A 271 -12.92 14.19 11.10
CA VAL A 271 -11.74 14.78 10.44
C VAL A 271 -12.12 16.15 9.90
N ARG A 272 -11.46 17.20 10.38
CA ARG A 272 -11.59 18.59 9.93
C ARG A 272 -10.38 18.97 9.09
N THR A 273 -10.60 19.34 7.83
CA THR A 273 -9.54 19.90 6.99
C THR A 273 -9.33 21.37 7.37
N LEU A 274 -8.15 21.70 7.89
CA LEU A 274 -7.78 23.07 8.25
C LEU A 274 -7.32 23.85 7.01
N VAL A 275 -6.49 23.21 6.19
CA VAL A 275 -5.93 23.78 4.96
C VAL A 275 -5.89 22.69 3.90
N GLN A 276 -6.21 23.02 2.65
CA GLN A 276 -6.23 22.05 1.55
C GLN A 276 -5.43 22.55 0.34
N HIS A 277 -4.40 21.79 -0.01
CA HIS A 277 -3.53 22.00 -1.16
C HIS A 277 -3.06 23.45 -1.37
N ILE A 278 -2.65 24.15 -0.31
CA ILE A 278 -2.02 25.48 -0.49
C ILE A 278 -0.59 25.31 -0.99
N GLN A 279 -0.16 26.16 -1.91
CA GLN A 279 1.24 26.19 -2.32
C GLN A 279 2.09 26.80 -1.21
N LEU A 280 3.14 26.07 -0.85
CA LEU A 280 4.15 26.54 0.09
C LEU A 280 5.12 27.49 -0.63
N LEU A 281 5.57 28.51 0.10
CA LEU A 281 6.60 29.42 -0.38
C LEU A 281 7.99 28.77 -0.24
N PRO A 282 9.01 29.19 -1.02
CA PRO A 282 10.33 28.56 -0.98
C PRO A 282 10.98 28.57 0.42
N ASP A 283 10.80 29.65 1.19
CA ASP A 283 11.26 29.78 2.58
C ASP A 283 10.57 28.76 3.50
N GLU A 284 9.30 28.45 3.26
CA GLU A 284 8.53 27.48 4.02
C GLU A 284 8.87 26.04 3.66
N ILE A 285 9.08 25.76 2.38
CA ILE A 285 9.61 24.48 1.91
C ILE A 285 10.96 24.22 2.59
N ALA A 286 11.84 25.23 2.59
CA ALA A 286 13.14 25.14 3.26
C ALA A 286 13.02 24.85 4.76
N ALA A 287 12.12 25.52 5.47
CA ALA A 287 11.86 25.28 6.89
C ALA A 287 11.31 23.86 7.14
N LEU A 288 10.39 23.37 6.30
CA LEU A 288 9.77 22.06 6.45
C LEU A 288 10.66 20.88 6.03
N ARG A 289 11.76 21.10 5.28
CA ARG A 289 12.73 20.04 4.89
C ARG A 289 13.31 19.29 6.08
N ALA A 290 13.46 19.94 7.24
CA ALA A 290 13.95 19.28 8.44
C ALA A 290 12.94 18.24 8.97
N LEU A 291 11.65 18.52 8.82
CA LEU A 291 10.58 17.63 9.25
C LEU A 291 10.27 16.58 8.19
N PHE A 292 10.33 16.93 6.90
CA PHE A 292 9.90 16.09 5.79
C PHE A 292 11.09 15.67 4.93
N PHE A 293 11.64 14.48 5.21
CA PHE A 293 12.79 13.93 4.47
C PHE A 293 12.55 13.85 2.96
N ALA A 294 11.29 13.68 2.55
CA ALA A 294 10.92 13.59 1.14
C ALA A 294 11.16 14.89 0.34
N LEU A 295 11.28 16.04 1.01
CA LEU A 295 11.64 17.33 0.41
C LEU A 295 13.16 17.55 0.31
N LYS A 296 13.98 16.65 0.87
CA LYS A 296 15.44 16.77 0.72
C LYS A 296 15.80 16.38 -0.72
N PRO A 297 16.46 17.27 -1.48
CA PRO A 297 16.86 16.94 -2.84
C PRO A 297 17.77 15.72 -2.81
N LYS A 298 17.51 14.72 -3.64
CA LYS A 298 18.34 13.49 -3.73
C LYS A 298 19.77 13.82 -4.12
N ALA A 299 19.95 14.87 -4.91
CA ALA A 299 21.23 15.31 -5.45
C ALA A 299 21.94 16.35 -4.59
N ALA A 300 21.32 16.85 -3.50
CA ALA A 300 22.10 17.64 -2.56
C ALA A 300 23.17 16.70 -1.99
N PRO A 301 24.48 16.96 -2.22
CA PRO A 301 25.53 16.21 -1.55
C PRO A 301 25.18 16.30 -0.08
N SER A 302 24.85 15.16 0.53
CA SER A 302 24.36 15.04 1.89
C SER A 302 24.95 16.15 2.73
N VAL A 303 24.18 17.24 2.96
CA VAL A 303 24.64 18.38 3.74
C VAL A 303 25.02 17.77 5.06
N GLN A 304 26.33 17.71 5.31
CA GLN A 304 26.96 17.02 6.43
C GLN A 304 26.10 17.30 7.65
N ALA A 305 25.32 16.30 8.06
CA ALA A 305 24.38 16.44 9.16
C ALA A 305 25.23 16.87 10.34
N VAL A 306 25.14 18.17 10.72
CA VAL A 306 26.05 18.90 11.62
C VAL A 306 27.06 17.93 12.17
N GLU A 307 28.16 17.73 11.41
CA GLU A 307 29.25 16.89 11.84
C GLU A 307 29.63 17.47 13.20
N ARG A 308 29.13 16.85 14.28
CA ARG A 308 29.90 16.81 15.51
C ARG A 308 31.28 16.43 15.01
N PRO A 309 32.35 17.18 15.32
CA PRO A 309 33.69 16.86 14.85
C PRO A 309 34.03 15.46 15.35
N ILE A 310 33.64 14.47 14.57
CA ILE A 310 34.08 13.10 14.66
C ILE A 310 35.48 13.22 14.09
N ALA A 311 36.47 12.84 14.89
CA ALA A 311 37.85 12.82 14.47
C ALA A 311 37.95 12.26 13.05
N ALA A 312 38.77 12.90 12.20
CA ALA A 312 38.90 12.55 10.79
C ALA A 312 38.92 11.01 10.62
N PRO A 313 38.04 10.43 9.77
CA PRO A 313 37.85 9.00 9.73
C PRO A 313 39.17 8.30 9.42
N THR A 314 39.61 7.40 10.29
CA THR A 314 40.90 6.70 10.17
C THR A 314 40.82 5.45 9.32
N GLY A 315 39.69 5.19 8.67
CA GLY A 315 39.50 4.04 7.78
C GLY A 315 38.46 4.28 6.69
N THR A 316 38.43 3.37 5.73
CA THR A 316 37.42 3.30 4.68
C THR A 316 36.67 1.97 4.76
N VAL A 317 35.36 1.99 4.52
CA VAL A 317 34.59 0.76 4.30
C VAL A 317 35.05 0.13 3.00
N ARG A 318 35.22 -1.19 3.02
CA ARG A 318 35.43 -2.02 1.84
C ARG A 318 34.13 -2.75 1.54
N VAL A 319 33.59 -2.55 0.35
CA VAL A 319 32.42 -3.26 -0.17
C VAL A 319 32.88 -4.11 -1.35
N GLU A 320 32.65 -5.41 -1.29
CA GLU A 320 32.99 -6.31 -2.38
C GLU A 320 31.76 -7.08 -2.86
N PRO A 321 31.47 -7.07 -4.18
CA PRO A 321 30.48 -7.98 -4.73
C PRO A 321 31.01 -9.41 -4.60
N LEU A 322 30.11 -10.34 -4.27
CA LEU A 322 30.43 -11.75 -4.30
C LEU A 322 30.66 -12.24 -5.72
N PRO A 323 31.51 -13.27 -5.91
CA PRO A 323 31.61 -13.98 -7.17
C PRO A 323 30.22 -14.40 -7.68
N ALA A 324 30.02 -14.37 -8.99
CA ALA A 324 28.71 -14.67 -9.60
C ALA A 324 28.18 -16.06 -9.20
N ASP A 325 29.08 -17.02 -8.96
CA ASP A 325 28.72 -18.36 -8.55
C ASP A 325 28.13 -18.42 -7.14
N ASP A 326 28.50 -17.50 -6.24
CA ASP A 326 28.03 -17.47 -4.84
C ASP A 326 26.94 -16.42 -4.60
N SER A 327 26.74 -15.53 -5.57
CA SER A 327 25.80 -14.42 -5.50
C SER A 327 24.36 -14.85 -5.82
N GLY A 328 23.39 -14.41 -5.01
CA GLY A 328 21.97 -14.63 -5.29
C GLY A 328 21.46 -16.05 -5.01
N ARG A 329 22.22 -16.86 -4.27
CA ARG A 329 21.83 -18.24 -3.90
C ARG A 329 20.75 -18.27 -2.83
N VAL A 330 20.72 -17.28 -1.95
CA VAL A 330 19.71 -17.15 -0.89
C VAL A 330 18.45 -16.49 -1.44
N LEU A 331 18.54 -15.28 -1.99
CA LEU A 331 17.45 -14.55 -2.66
C LEU A 331 17.28 -14.97 -4.12
N SER A 332 17.36 -16.28 -4.33
CA SER A 332 17.25 -16.92 -5.64
C SER A 332 15.94 -16.60 -6.37
N PRO A 333 15.92 -16.70 -7.72
CA PRO A 333 14.69 -16.62 -8.50
C PRO A 333 13.60 -17.60 -8.03
N SER A 334 13.98 -18.79 -7.58
CA SER A 334 13.04 -19.79 -7.06
C SER A 334 12.40 -19.35 -5.74
N TYR A 335 13.14 -18.70 -4.84
CA TYR A 335 12.56 -18.10 -3.64
C TYR A 335 11.57 -16.98 -4.00
N ARG A 336 11.90 -16.13 -4.97
CA ARG A 336 10.98 -15.08 -5.44
C ARG A 336 9.71 -15.66 -6.07
N LEU A 337 9.82 -16.76 -6.81
CA LEU A 337 8.67 -17.49 -7.35
C LEU A 337 7.81 -18.08 -6.22
N LEU A 338 8.43 -18.65 -5.18
CA LEU A 338 7.74 -19.15 -4.00
C LEU A 338 6.95 -18.04 -3.29
N CYS A 339 7.54 -16.85 -3.09
CA CYS A 339 6.83 -15.71 -2.51
C CYS A 339 5.62 -15.28 -3.37
N ARG A 340 5.75 -15.26 -4.69
CA ARG A 340 4.64 -14.95 -5.61
C ARG A 340 3.53 -15.99 -5.55
N PHE A 341 3.91 -17.27 -5.55
CA PHE A 341 2.95 -18.37 -5.38
C PHE A 341 2.21 -18.24 -4.05
N HIS A 342 2.93 -17.96 -2.97
CA HIS A 342 2.32 -17.76 -1.66
C HIS A 342 1.34 -16.56 -1.65
N ALA A 343 1.72 -15.43 -2.24
CA ALA A 343 0.83 -14.28 -2.38
C ALA A 343 -0.44 -14.64 -3.17
N ALA A 344 -0.31 -15.40 -4.26
CA ALA A 344 -1.45 -15.88 -5.04
C ALA A 344 -2.35 -16.83 -4.21
N VAL A 345 -1.78 -17.72 -3.42
CA VAL A 345 -2.52 -18.60 -2.49
C VAL A 345 -3.28 -17.77 -1.45
N VAL A 346 -2.64 -16.77 -0.83
CA VAL A 346 -3.27 -15.86 0.14
C VAL A 346 -4.46 -15.14 -0.50
N VAL A 347 -4.28 -14.56 -1.69
CA VAL A 347 -5.36 -13.88 -2.42
C VAL A 347 -6.48 -14.85 -2.74
N GLY A 348 -6.17 -16.04 -3.28
CA GLY A 348 -7.15 -17.07 -3.60
C GLY A 348 -7.94 -17.55 -2.38
N MET A 349 -7.26 -17.82 -1.26
CA MET A 349 -7.89 -18.22 0.00
C MET A 349 -8.75 -17.12 0.61
N THR A 350 -8.34 -15.85 0.46
CA THR A 350 -9.13 -14.70 0.92
C THR A 350 -10.42 -14.59 0.11
N VAL A 351 -10.30 -14.60 -1.22
CA VAL A 351 -11.44 -14.54 -2.14
C VAL A 351 -12.39 -15.72 -1.90
N TYR A 352 -11.85 -16.95 -1.80
CA TYR A 352 -12.67 -18.13 -1.51
C TYR A 352 -13.29 -18.07 -0.12
N GLY A 353 -12.54 -17.71 0.92
CA GLY A 353 -13.02 -17.72 2.30
C GLY A 353 -14.15 -16.71 2.52
N ILE A 354 -13.97 -15.48 2.04
CA ILE A 354 -15.03 -14.45 2.04
C ILE A 354 -16.19 -14.91 1.15
N GLY A 355 -15.89 -15.42 -0.04
CA GLY A 355 -16.89 -15.93 -0.98
C GLY A 355 -17.76 -17.03 -0.37
N ALA A 356 -17.17 -18.02 0.29
CA ALA A 356 -17.87 -19.14 0.93
C ALA A 356 -18.64 -18.70 2.18
N LEU A 357 -18.10 -17.77 2.98
CA LEU A 357 -18.81 -17.18 4.11
C LEU A 357 -20.06 -16.42 3.70
N LEU A 358 -19.99 -15.70 2.58
CA LEU A 358 -21.13 -14.97 2.02
C LEU A 358 -22.09 -15.93 1.30
N ALA A 359 -21.55 -16.88 0.54
CA ALA A 359 -22.32 -17.84 -0.23
C ALA A 359 -23.03 -18.85 0.67
N GLY A 360 -22.51 -19.20 1.85
CA GLY A 360 -23.13 -20.20 2.73
C GLY A 360 -24.51 -19.81 3.26
N PRO A 361 -24.68 -18.66 3.95
CA PRO A 361 -25.98 -18.17 4.39
C PRO A 361 -26.91 -17.95 3.21
N VAL A 362 -26.36 -17.41 2.12
CA VAL A 362 -27.09 -17.15 0.89
C VAL A 362 -27.61 -18.48 0.30
N LEU A 363 -26.77 -19.50 0.11
CA LEU A 363 -27.09 -20.87 -0.34
C LEU A 363 -27.77 -21.74 0.74
N GLY A 364 -27.96 -21.22 1.95
CA GLY A 364 -28.71 -21.84 3.04
C GLY A 364 -30.13 -21.34 3.25
N LEU A 365 -30.30 -20.02 3.34
CA LEU A 365 -31.58 -19.30 3.39
C LEU A 365 -32.44 -19.58 2.17
N ALA A 366 -31.72 -19.84 1.10
CA ALA A 366 -31.92 -20.89 0.16
C ALA A 366 -32.70 -22.08 0.65
N GLY A 367 -32.12 -23.27 0.70
CA GLY A 367 -32.85 -24.43 0.25
C GLY A 367 -32.08 -25.21 -0.86
N VAL A 368 -30.90 -24.74 -1.30
CA VAL A 368 -30.08 -25.39 -2.31
C VAL A 368 -29.67 -26.73 -1.73
N ARG A 369 -30.05 -27.81 -2.41
CA ARG A 369 -29.60 -29.16 -2.08
C ARG A 369 -28.46 -29.54 -3.00
N ILE A 370 -27.39 -30.08 -2.43
CA ILE A 370 -26.29 -30.67 -3.18
C ILE A 370 -26.27 -32.16 -2.82
N GLY A 371 -26.79 -32.99 -3.73
CA GLY A 371 -27.01 -34.40 -3.48
C GLY A 371 -28.02 -34.65 -2.34
N PRO A 372 -27.76 -35.58 -1.40
CA PRO A 372 -28.67 -35.88 -0.30
C PRO A 372 -28.63 -34.85 0.85
N ALA A 373 -27.69 -33.90 0.83
CA ALA A 373 -27.52 -32.95 1.93
C ALA A 373 -28.68 -31.93 1.96
N PRO A 374 -29.33 -31.72 3.13
CA PRO A 374 -30.32 -30.69 3.27
C PRO A 374 -29.68 -29.30 3.17
N PRO A 375 -30.46 -28.25 2.89
CA PRO A 375 -29.91 -26.95 2.52
C PRO A 375 -29.18 -26.21 3.63
N TRP A 376 -29.71 -26.29 4.85
CA TRP A 376 -28.99 -25.81 6.03
C TRP A 376 -27.66 -26.56 6.20
N GLY A 377 -27.58 -27.82 5.76
CA GLY A 377 -26.34 -28.59 5.75
C GLY A 377 -25.33 -28.05 4.75
N VAL A 378 -25.75 -27.68 3.53
CA VAL A 378 -24.90 -27.01 2.52
C VAL A 378 -24.44 -25.64 3.02
N ALA A 379 -25.34 -24.87 3.62
CA ALA A 379 -25.06 -23.57 4.22
C ALA A 379 -23.98 -23.65 5.28
N MET A 380 -24.19 -24.54 6.25
CA MET A 380 -23.27 -24.76 7.36
C MET A 380 -21.95 -25.31 6.86
N ALA A 381 -21.95 -26.17 5.84
CA ALA A 381 -20.73 -26.66 5.21
C ALA A 381 -19.92 -25.54 4.55
N LEU A 382 -20.56 -24.60 3.85
CA LEU A 382 -19.88 -23.46 3.21
C LEU A 382 -19.44 -22.38 4.19
N ILE A 383 -20.26 -22.08 5.21
CA ILE A 383 -19.84 -21.19 6.30
C ILE A 383 -18.65 -21.81 7.02
N ALA A 384 -18.74 -23.10 7.37
CA ALA A 384 -17.66 -23.82 8.00
C ALA A 384 -16.42 -23.85 7.11
N SER A 385 -16.54 -24.12 5.80
CA SER A 385 -15.40 -24.14 4.88
C SER A 385 -14.79 -22.75 4.71
N GLY A 386 -15.60 -21.69 4.67
CA GLY A 386 -15.16 -20.30 4.63
C GLY A 386 -14.41 -19.90 5.90
N LEU A 387 -14.96 -20.20 7.08
CA LEU A 387 -14.30 -19.99 8.37
C LEU A 387 -13.01 -20.80 8.50
N VAL A 388 -13.02 -22.07 8.09
CA VAL A 388 -11.83 -22.93 8.07
C VAL A 388 -10.79 -22.34 7.12
N CYS A 389 -11.17 -21.91 5.91
CA CYS A 389 -10.26 -21.30 4.96
C CYS A 389 -9.66 -20.00 5.49
N LEU A 390 -10.45 -19.10 6.08
CA LEU A 390 -9.94 -17.85 6.66
C LEU A 390 -9.08 -18.09 7.91
N THR A 391 -9.42 -19.10 8.71
CA THR A 391 -8.60 -19.51 9.86
C THR A 391 -7.28 -20.11 9.39
N LEU A 392 -7.29 -20.95 8.35
CA LEU A 392 -6.10 -21.47 7.71
C LEU A 392 -5.29 -20.35 7.06
N LEU A 393 -5.93 -19.40 6.39
CA LEU A 393 -5.29 -18.21 5.82
C LEU A 393 -4.56 -17.42 6.92
N LEU A 394 -5.21 -17.15 8.05
CA LEU A 394 -4.58 -16.48 9.18
C LEU A 394 -3.37 -17.28 9.69
N LYS A 395 -3.51 -18.60 9.84
CA LYS A 395 -2.39 -19.48 10.22
C LYS A 395 -1.28 -19.46 9.18
N VAL A 396 -1.60 -19.48 7.89
CA VAL A 396 -0.65 -19.43 6.77
C VAL A 396 0.10 -18.11 6.76
N LEU A 397 -0.58 -16.98 6.97
CA LEU A 397 0.04 -15.65 7.09
C LEU A 397 0.99 -15.58 8.30
N LEU A 398 0.53 -16.01 9.48
CA LEU A 398 1.34 -16.04 10.71
C LEU A 398 2.51 -17.02 10.60
N TYR A 399 2.28 -18.19 10.01
CA TYR A 399 3.28 -19.22 9.78
C TYR A 399 4.31 -18.72 8.77
N PHE A 400 3.90 -18.18 7.62
CA PHE A 400 4.80 -17.69 6.60
C PHE A 400 5.64 -16.51 7.09
N GLN A 401 5.05 -15.59 7.86
CA GLN A 401 5.82 -14.49 8.45
C GLN A 401 6.90 -15.01 9.42
N ARG A 402 6.58 -16.00 10.26
CA ARG A 402 7.54 -16.56 11.24
C ARG A 402 8.55 -17.50 10.60
N GLN A 403 8.09 -18.39 9.73
CA GLN A 403 8.86 -19.49 9.16
C GLN A 403 9.59 -19.08 7.89
N GLY A 404 9.06 -18.14 7.11
CA GLY A 404 9.76 -17.58 5.97
C GLY A 404 11.11 -17.00 6.39
N ASN A 405 11.15 -16.23 7.48
CA ASN A 405 12.39 -15.70 8.04
C ASN A 405 13.32 -16.79 8.57
N ARG A 406 12.78 -17.85 9.18
CA ARG A 406 13.59 -18.98 9.67
C ARG A 406 14.17 -19.82 8.53
N VAL A 407 13.37 -20.15 7.52
CA VAL A 407 13.80 -20.89 6.32
C VAL A 407 14.86 -20.09 5.57
N LEU A 408 14.67 -18.77 5.44
CA LEU A 408 15.66 -17.89 4.82
C LEU A 408 16.96 -17.84 5.63
N TYR A 409 16.88 -17.76 6.97
CA TYR A 409 18.03 -17.87 7.87
C TYR A 409 18.77 -19.20 7.72
N GLU A 410 18.07 -20.33 7.76
CA GLU A 410 18.67 -21.68 7.63
C GLU A 410 19.25 -21.90 6.24
N ARG A 411 18.65 -21.32 5.21
CA ARG A 411 19.20 -21.33 3.85
C ARG A 411 20.46 -20.47 3.77
N ALA A 412 20.43 -19.23 4.27
CA ALA A 412 21.59 -18.35 4.30
C ALA A 412 22.76 -18.98 5.06
N ARG A 413 22.51 -19.55 6.24
CA ARG A 413 23.55 -20.24 7.02
C ARG A 413 24.20 -21.38 6.25
N ARG A 414 23.40 -22.20 5.55
CA ARG A 414 23.92 -23.30 4.73
C ARG A 414 24.74 -22.81 3.54
N GLU A 415 24.20 -21.89 2.76
CA GLU A 415 24.88 -21.37 1.57
C GLU A 415 26.18 -20.63 1.94
N PHE A 416 26.19 -19.87 3.03
CA PHE A 416 27.35 -19.09 3.40
C PHE A 416 28.43 -19.92 4.09
N ALA A 417 28.06 -20.95 4.86
CA ALA A 417 29.02 -21.90 5.44
C ALA A 417 29.79 -22.72 4.38
N LEU A 418 29.28 -22.80 3.16
CA LEU A 418 29.96 -23.44 2.03
C LEU A 418 31.00 -22.53 1.37
N ARG A 419 31.04 -21.23 1.70
CA ARG A 419 32.00 -20.30 1.11
C ARG A 419 33.37 -20.47 1.77
N PRO A 420 34.45 -20.67 0.99
CA PRO A 420 35.78 -20.93 1.54
C PRO A 420 36.39 -19.72 2.28
N ASP A 421 35.85 -18.53 2.03
CA ASP A 421 36.36 -17.24 2.48
C ASP A 421 35.28 -16.39 3.18
N ALA A 422 34.35 -17.05 3.89
CA ALA A 422 33.36 -16.38 4.71
C ALA A 422 34.02 -15.44 5.74
N ILE A 423 33.57 -14.19 5.81
CA ILE A 423 34.18 -13.19 6.71
C ILE A 423 33.51 -13.12 8.08
N VAL A 424 32.35 -13.74 8.22
CA VAL A 424 31.60 -13.87 9.48
C VAL A 424 31.67 -15.33 9.92
N ASP A 425 32.09 -15.54 11.16
CA ASP A 425 31.96 -16.85 11.81
C ASP A 425 30.47 -17.12 12.12
N PHE A 426 29.89 -18.13 11.48
CA PHE A 426 28.47 -18.48 11.66
C PHE A 426 28.17 -19.21 12.96
N ASP A 427 29.20 -19.54 13.74
CA ASP A 427 29.07 -20.05 15.10
C ASP A 427 29.38 -18.96 16.14
N ASP A 428 29.81 -17.76 15.72
CA ASP A 428 29.91 -16.61 16.61
C ASP A 428 28.51 -16.35 17.17
N PRO A 429 28.32 -16.49 18.50
CA PRO A 429 27.01 -16.25 19.06
C PRO A 429 26.58 -14.80 18.74
N ASN A 430 27.50 -13.86 18.51
CA ASN A 430 27.27 -12.44 18.26
C ASN A 430 26.80 -12.03 16.88
N MET A 431 26.71 -12.95 15.93
CA MET A 431 26.12 -12.62 14.64
C MET A 431 24.62 -12.33 14.74
N VAL A 432 24.12 -11.46 13.87
CA VAL A 432 22.70 -11.12 13.73
C VAL A 432 22.29 -11.31 12.28
N PHE A 433 21.15 -11.97 12.02
CA PHE A 433 20.64 -12.09 10.66
C PHE A 433 19.82 -10.86 10.28
N VAL A 434 20.31 -10.12 9.29
CA VAL A 434 19.79 -8.83 8.88
C VAL A 434 19.41 -8.83 7.40
N ASP A 435 18.50 -7.95 7.05
CA ASP A 435 18.26 -7.54 5.67
C ASP A 435 18.82 -6.14 5.40
N ILE A 436 19.19 -5.90 4.14
CA ILE A 436 19.58 -4.59 3.64
C ILE A 436 18.48 -4.12 2.71
N ALA A 437 17.80 -3.05 3.11
CA ALA A 437 16.77 -2.40 2.30
C ALA A 437 17.26 -1.00 1.91
N PRO A 438 17.81 -0.81 0.70
CA PRO A 438 18.24 0.51 0.24
C PRO A 438 17.06 1.49 0.24
N ARG A 439 17.33 2.78 0.47
CA ARG A 439 16.29 3.83 0.46
C ARG A 439 15.45 3.83 -0.81
N ALA A 440 16.06 3.49 -1.96
CA ALA A 440 15.38 3.37 -3.24
C ALA A 440 14.24 2.32 -3.25
N ASN A 441 14.32 1.32 -2.36
CA ASN A 441 13.32 0.26 -2.23
C ASN A 441 12.22 0.60 -1.21
N TRP A 442 12.45 1.53 -0.29
CA TRP A 442 11.48 1.89 0.75
C TRP A 442 10.16 2.38 0.15
N ARG A 443 10.22 3.13 -0.95
CA ARG A 443 9.03 3.63 -1.66
C ARG A 443 8.35 2.58 -2.55
N LYS A 444 9.08 1.52 -2.91
CA LYS A 444 8.56 0.42 -3.75
C LYS A 444 7.90 -0.68 -2.92
N SER A 445 7.96 -0.58 -1.59
CA SER A 445 7.42 -1.54 -0.63
C SER A 445 5.95 -1.88 -0.94
N ASN A 446 5.14 -0.89 -1.33
CA ASN A 446 3.74 -1.04 -1.76
C ASN A 446 3.51 -2.04 -2.91
N TRP A 447 4.54 -2.40 -3.67
CA TRP A 447 4.46 -3.25 -4.86
C TRP A 447 5.41 -4.45 -4.83
N MET A 448 6.31 -4.52 -3.84
CA MET A 448 7.33 -5.55 -3.73
C MET A 448 7.05 -6.45 -2.53
N LEU A 449 6.93 -7.75 -2.76
CA LEU A 449 6.80 -8.76 -1.69
C LEU A 449 8.09 -8.87 -0.84
N GLU A 450 9.22 -8.45 -1.39
CA GLU A 450 10.54 -8.46 -0.74
C GLU A 450 11.24 -7.14 -1.08
N THR A 451 11.51 -6.31 -0.07
CA THR A 451 12.16 -5.00 -0.23
C THR A 451 13.68 -5.04 -0.05
N ALA A 452 14.19 -6.14 0.52
CA ALA A 452 15.62 -6.35 0.71
C ALA A 452 16.33 -6.45 -0.65
N SER A 453 17.39 -5.66 -0.83
CA SER A 453 18.33 -5.85 -1.95
C SER A 453 19.31 -6.97 -1.66
N ASP A 454 19.61 -7.19 -0.37
CA ASP A 454 20.51 -8.22 0.13
C ASP A 454 20.05 -8.71 1.52
N VAL A 455 20.46 -9.91 1.90
CA VAL A 455 20.23 -10.52 3.23
C VAL A 455 21.48 -11.24 3.68
N GLY A 456 21.77 -11.21 4.97
CA GLY A 456 22.97 -11.87 5.46
C GLY A 456 23.22 -11.79 6.96
N PHE A 457 24.45 -12.08 7.35
CA PHE A 457 24.87 -12.08 8.76
C PHE A 457 25.75 -10.88 9.03
N LEU A 458 25.42 -10.16 10.10
CA LEU A 458 26.15 -9.01 10.59
C LEU A 458 26.84 -9.40 11.90
N ALA A 459 28.16 -9.27 11.96
CA ALA A 459 28.97 -9.47 13.16
C ALA A 459 29.61 -8.16 13.62
N ILE A 460 29.54 -7.89 14.92
CA ILE A 460 30.15 -6.73 15.57
C ILE A 460 31.42 -7.22 16.27
N ASP A 461 32.54 -7.25 15.55
CA ASP A 461 33.82 -7.72 16.06
C ASP A 461 34.47 -6.59 16.88
N SER A 462 34.26 -6.66 18.20
CA SER A 462 34.83 -5.69 19.14
C SER A 462 36.35 -5.82 19.26
N SER A 463 36.92 -6.99 18.98
CA SER A 463 38.36 -7.24 19.12
C SER A 463 39.14 -6.59 17.98
N ARG A 464 38.66 -6.73 16.73
CA ARG A 464 39.24 -6.09 15.56
C ARG A 464 38.68 -4.69 15.31
N ARG A 465 37.68 -4.28 16.09
CA ARG A 465 36.96 -3.02 15.95
C ARG A 465 36.35 -2.85 14.56
N MET A 466 35.68 -3.89 14.07
CA MET A 466 35.06 -3.92 12.75
C MET A 466 33.61 -4.38 12.81
N LEU A 467 32.79 -3.82 11.93
CA LEU A 467 31.47 -4.35 11.59
C LEU A 467 31.63 -5.14 10.28
N LEU A 468 31.35 -6.45 10.34
CA LEU A 468 31.49 -7.38 9.24
C LEU A 468 30.10 -7.83 8.77
N PHE A 469 29.84 -7.76 7.47
CA PHE A 469 28.59 -8.23 6.88
C PHE A 469 28.90 -9.23 5.76
N GLU A 470 28.42 -10.46 5.91
CA GLU A 470 28.42 -11.48 4.87
C GLU A 470 27.01 -11.56 4.27
N GLY A 471 26.81 -11.00 3.07
CA GLY A 471 25.53 -10.96 2.36
C GLY A 471 25.35 -12.06 1.33
N ASP A 472 24.18 -12.10 0.69
CA ASP A 472 23.90 -12.93 -0.47
C ASP A 472 24.48 -12.35 -1.75
N ARG A 473 24.75 -11.03 -1.80
CA ARG A 473 25.32 -10.37 -2.98
C ARG A 473 26.61 -9.64 -2.71
N GLU A 474 26.77 -9.06 -1.52
CA GLU A 474 27.93 -8.24 -1.18
C GLU A 474 28.51 -8.60 0.19
N ARG A 475 29.79 -8.27 0.39
CA ARG A 475 30.50 -8.35 1.68
C ARG A 475 30.97 -6.98 2.11
N TYR A 476 30.77 -6.66 3.39
CA TYR A 476 31.23 -5.38 3.95
C TYR A 476 32.24 -5.60 5.07
N TRP A 477 33.33 -4.83 5.01
CA TRP A 477 34.26 -4.63 6.12
C TRP A 477 34.21 -3.15 6.48
N ILE A 478 33.62 -2.83 7.62
CA ILE A 478 33.44 -1.46 8.07
C ILE A 478 34.26 -1.27 9.35
N PRO A 479 35.50 -0.76 9.28
CA PRO A 479 36.26 -0.39 10.46
C PRO A 479 35.50 0.62 11.32
N ALA A 480 35.63 0.54 12.64
CA ALA A 480 34.99 1.48 13.56
C ALA A 480 35.34 2.94 13.22
N GLY A 481 36.59 3.19 12.80
CA GLY A 481 37.06 4.51 12.35
C GLY A 481 36.52 4.98 11.00
N ALA A 482 35.88 4.10 10.22
CA ALA A 482 35.17 4.47 9.00
C ALA A 482 33.71 4.87 9.27
N ILE A 483 33.13 4.51 10.43
CA ILE A 483 31.72 4.78 10.74
C ILE A 483 31.54 6.26 11.06
N LEU A 484 30.78 6.95 10.20
CA LEU A 484 30.41 8.36 10.35
C LEU A 484 29.19 8.52 11.27
N GLY A 485 28.32 7.51 11.33
CA GLY A 485 27.16 7.54 12.22
C GLY A 485 26.26 6.33 12.07
N CYS A 486 25.37 6.15 13.05
CA CYS A 486 24.30 5.17 13.00
C CYS A 486 23.01 5.76 13.56
N GLU A 487 21.98 5.83 12.72
CA GLU A 487 20.67 6.40 13.05
C GLU A 487 19.57 5.34 12.89
N VAL A 488 18.50 5.43 13.68
CA VAL A 488 17.31 4.60 13.46
C VAL A 488 16.31 5.41 12.64
N GLU A 489 15.91 4.87 11.50
CA GLU A 489 14.93 5.50 10.62
C GLU A 489 13.68 4.65 10.49
N GLN A 490 12.54 5.33 10.40
CA GLN A 490 11.24 4.73 10.14
C GLN A 490 11.04 4.61 8.63
N VAL A 491 10.72 3.40 8.19
CA VAL A 491 10.33 3.06 6.83
C VAL A 491 8.82 2.86 6.81
N GLU A 492 8.13 3.62 5.95
CA GLU A 492 6.69 3.45 5.75
C GLU A 492 6.41 2.03 5.24
N PRO A 493 5.54 1.26 5.93
CA PRO A 493 5.19 -0.09 5.49
C PRO A 493 4.45 -0.04 4.15
N PRO A 494 4.50 -1.13 3.36
CA PRO A 494 3.64 -1.29 2.18
C PRO A 494 2.18 -0.97 2.52
N SER A 495 1.55 0.00 1.88
CA SER A 495 0.15 0.37 2.11
C SER A 495 -0.88 -0.67 1.63
N ASN A 496 -0.43 -1.81 1.10
CA ASN A 496 -1.27 -2.65 0.26
C ASN A 496 -1.25 -4.13 0.71
N LEU A 497 -2.44 -4.64 1.03
CA LEU A 497 -2.84 -6.06 1.13
C LEU A 497 -2.48 -6.90 2.36
N THR A 498 -1.50 -6.56 3.18
CA THR A 498 -1.38 -7.27 4.46
C THR A 498 -2.30 -6.58 5.47
N ALA A 499 -3.17 -7.35 6.14
CA ALA A 499 -3.93 -6.87 7.31
C ALA A 499 -3.02 -6.51 8.50
N GLN A 500 -1.74 -6.22 8.27
CA GLN A 500 -0.97 -5.34 9.12
C GLN A 500 -1.58 -3.95 8.98
N THR A 501 -2.58 -3.72 9.82
CA THR A 501 -3.04 -2.40 10.26
C THR A 501 -1.86 -1.42 10.29
N ASP A 502 -2.10 -0.15 9.97
CA ASP A 502 -1.17 1.02 9.94
C ASP A 502 -0.32 1.26 11.23
N HIS A 503 -0.15 0.26 12.08
CA HIS A 503 0.30 0.31 13.46
C HIS A 503 1.72 -0.24 13.68
N TYR A 504 2.38 -0.80 12.65
CA TYR A 504 3.77 -1.29 12.77
C TYR A 504 4.66 -0.69 11.69
N PRO A 505 5.21 0.51 11.93
CA PRO A 505 6.28 1.02 11.08
C PRO A 505 7.46 0.04 11.08
N HIS A 506 8.06 -0.17 9.92
CA HIS A 506 9.35 -0.85 9.85
C HIS A 506 10.44 0.14 10.30
N PHE A 507 11.42 -0.33 11.06
CA PHE A 507 12.54 0.48 11.51
C PHE A 507 13.84 -0.18 11.11
N VAL A 508 14.78 0.62 10.62
CA VAL A 508 16.10 0.17 10.16
C VAL A 508 17.18 0.98 10.86
N ALA A 509 18.30 0.34 11.18
CA ALA A 509 19.51 1.02 11.62
C ALA A 509 20.33 1.39 10.39
N VAL A 510 20.37 2.67 10.04
CA VAL A 510 21.12 3.22 8.91
C VAL A 510 22.55 3.49 9.37
N VAL A 511 23.49 2.68 8.91
CA VAL A 511 24.92 2.91 9.12
C VAL A 511 25.43 3.79 7.99
N ARG A 512 26.08 4.91 8.34
CA ARG A 512 26.81 5.77 7.40
C ARG A 512 28.31 5.58 7.65
N ALA A 513 29.09 5.34 6.61
CA ALA A 513 30.52 5.14 6.69
C ALA A 513 31.28 5.82 5.55
N ASN A 514 32.56 6.07 5.75
CA ASN A 514 33.45 6.63 4.74
C ASN A 514 33.88 5.52 3.76
N HIS A 515 33.54 5.61 2.49
CA HIS A 515 34.01 4.71 1.43
C HIS A 515 35.08 5.44 0.60
N ARG A 516 35.91 4.69 -0.15
CA ARG A 516 36.92 5.29 -1.04
C ARG A 516 36.34 6.27 -2.07
N ASP A 517 35.08 6.05 -2.45
CA ASP A 517 34.35 6.82 -3.46
C ASP A 517 33.42 7.89 -2.82
N GLY A 518 33.54 8.11 -1.50
CA GLY A 518 32.74 9.09 -0.75
C GLY A 518 31.88 8.46 0.36
N PRO A 519 30.90 9.17 0.92
CA PRO A 519 30.01 8.63 1.94
C PRO A 519 29.19 7.45 1.40
N TRP A 520 29.09 6.40 2.21
CA TRP A 520 28.33 5.19 1.92
C TRP A 520 27.30 4.92 3.02
N GLU A 521 26.16 4.35 2.65
CA GLU A 521 25.11 3.98 3.61
C GLU A 521 24.60 2.54 3.40
N ALA A 522 24.32 1.86 4.51
CA ALA A 522 23.61 0.58 4.53
C ALA A 522 22.52 0.58 5.61
N PRO A 523 21.24 0.50 5.23
CA PRO A 523 20.14 0.32 6.17
C PRO A 523 19.97 -1.15 6.54
N PHE A 524 20.32 -1.50 7.78
CA PHE A 524 20.17 -2.86 8.32
C PHE A 524 18.86 -2.98 9.10
N SER A 525 18.04 -4.00 8.80
CA SER A 525 16.93 -4.39 9.68
C SER A 525 17.12 -5.82 10.20
N VAL A 526 16.81 -6.01 11.49
CA VAL A 526 16.96 -7.31 12.15
C VAL A 526 15.81 -8.21 11.74
N ARG A 527 16.10 -9.18 10.86
CA ARG A 527 15.12 -10.08 10.27
C ARG A 527 14.85 -11.31 11.14
N HIS A 528 15.92 -11.90 11.68
CA HIS A 528 15.83 -13.04 12.59
C HIS A 528 16.92 -12.97 13.67
N ASP A 529 16.56 -13.32 14.90
CA ASP A 529 17.46 -13.36 16.03
C ASP A 529 17.30 -14.71 16.73
N PRO A 530 18.05 -15.74 16.31
CA PRO A 530 17.92 -17.09 16.84
C PRO A 530 18.29 -17.15 18.33
N ASN A 531 19.13 -16.23 18.79
CA ASN A 531 19.68 -16.21 20.13
C ASN A 531 18.87 -15.31 21.09
N SER A 532 17.75 -14.72 20.63
CA SER A 532 16.90 -13.80 21.41
C SER A 532 17.69 -12.70 22.13
N ARG A 533 18.77 -12.24 21.49
CA ARG A 533 19.70 -11.22 21.99
C ARG A 533 19.06 -9.87 22.08
N PHE A 534 18.16 -9.58 21.15
CA PHE A 534 17.42 -8.35 21.16
C PHE A 534 16.28 -8.46 22.17
N ARG A 535 16.39 -7.69 23.26
CA ARG A 535 15.35 -7.65 24.32
C ARG A 535 14.04 -7.08 23.76
N GLY A 536 14.19 -6.22 22.76
CA GLY A 536 13.12 -5.60 22.02
C GLY A 536 12.25 -6.59 21.23
N ARG A 537 10.96 -6.67 21.58
CA ARG A 537 9.97 -7.40 20.76
C ARG A 537 9.54 -6.62 19.51
N SER A 538 9.71 -5.30 19.49
CA SER A 538 9.32 -4.46 18.36
C SER A 538 10.50 -4.21 17.39
N HIS A 539 10.21 -4.03 16.11
CA HIS A 539 11.22 -3.65 15.11
C HIS A 539 11.99 -2.39 15.50
N GLN A 540 11.31 -1.38 16.08
CA GLN A 540 11.93 -0.17 16.59
C GLN A 540 12.98 -0.45 17.66
N SER A 541 12.60 -1.23 18.69
CA SER A 541 13.52 -1.57 19.78
C SER A 541 14.72 -2.39 19.28
N ARG A 542 14.53 -3.26 18.29
CA ARG A 542 15.62 -4.01 17.65
C ARG A 542 16.57 -3.10 16.87
N ALA A 543 16.02 -2.16 16.10
CA ALA A 543 16.83 -1.19 15.37
C ALA A 543 17.61 -0.26 16.33
N GLN A 544 16.99 0.18 17.43
CA GLN A 544 17.64 0.98 18.48
C GLN A 544 18.77 0.21 19.15
N GLU A 545 18.52 -1.03 19.56
CA GLU A 545 19.56 -1.86 20.18
C GLU A 545 20.70 -2.18 19.20
N LEU A 546 20.39 -2.40 17.90
CA LEU A 546 21.41 -2.58 16.88
C LEU A 546 22.28 -1.33 16.74
N ARG A 547 21.64 -0.14 16.67
CA ARG A 547 22.33 1.15 16.68
C ARG A 547 23.23 1.30 17.90
N GLU A 548 22.75 1.01 19.11
CA GLU A 548 23.52 1.13 20.35
C GLU A 548 24.76 0.23 20.33
N ARG A 549 24.63 -1.02 19.86
CA ARG A 549 25.76 -1.95 19.72
C ARG A 549 26.80 -1.44 18.73
N ILE A 550 26.37 -0.89 17.59
CA ILE A 550 27.26 -0.28 16.58
C ILE A 550 27.94 0.97 17.15
N LEU A 551 27.21 1.83 17.86
CA LEU A 551 27.80 3.03 18.47
C LEU A 551 28.79 2.70 19.59
N LYS A 552 28.59 1.60 20.32
CA LYS A 552 29.55 1.11 21.32
C LYS A 552 30.88 0.71 20.69
N LEU A 553 30.85 0.12 19.49
CA LEU A 553 32.05 -0.21 18.70
C LEU A 553 32.86 1.05 18.35
N VAL A 554 32.17 2.16 18.04
CA VAL A 554 32.79 3.45 17.74
C VAL A 554 33.33 4.10 19.01
N GLY A 555 32.54 4.19 20.08
CA GLY A 555 32.90 4.88 21.32
C GLY A 555 34.11 4.29 22.07
N ALA A 556 34.40 3.01 21.86
CA ALA A 556 35.58 2.37 22.44
C ALA A 556 36.92 2.96 21.93
N SER A 557 36.96 3.82 20.90
CA SER A 557 38.25 4.40 20.40
C SER A 557 38.63 5.64 21.17
N SER A 558 37.64 6.43 21.58
CA SER A 558 37.88 7.70 22.25
C SER A 558 38.38 7.53 23.68
N GLN A 559 38.22 6.36 24.29
CA GLN A 559 38.70 6.06 25.65
C GLN A 559 40.11 5.47 25.71
N GLU A 560 40.62 4.87 24.62
CA GLU A 560 41.99 4.32 24.58
C GLU A 560 43.03 5.33 24.07
N ALA A 561 42.57 6.43 23.46
CA ALA A 561 43.44 7.49 22.92
C ALA A 561 43.68 8.67 23.90
N ASN A 562 43.11 8.60 25.11
CA ASN A 562 43.37 9.49 26.24
C ASN A 562 44.04 8.68 27.35
#